data_AF-A0A3A6LQF5-F1
#
_entry.id   AF-A0A3A6LQF5-F1
#
_cell.length_a   1.000
_cell.length_b   1.000
_cell.length_c   1.000
_cell.angle_alpha   90.00
_cell.angle_beta   90.00
_cell.angle_gamma   90.00
#
_symmetry.space_group_name_H-M   'P 1'
#
loop_
_entity.id
_entity.type
_entity.pdbx_description
1 polymer ?
#
loop_
_entity_poly.entity_id
_entity_poly.type
_entity_poly.pdbx_seq_one_letter_code
_entity_poly.pdbx_strand_id
1 'polypeptide(L)' 'MRSPERVLNSLSEHSKDASYKFERLYRILFNEEMFYVAYQRIYAKEGNMTKGSDGQTIDNMSLKRIEK' A
#
# COMPACT_ATOMS: atom_id res chain seq x y z
N MET A 1 5.22 -9.72 9.09
CA MET A 1 4.14 -8.91 9.74
C MET A 1 2.80 -9.61 9.55
N ARG A 2 1.66 -9.04 9.97
CA ARG A 2 0.35 -9.64 9.62
C ARG A 2 0.15 -9.57 8.10
N SER A 3 -0.46 -10.60 7.52
CA SER A 3 -0.79 -10.64 6.09
C SER A 3 -1.55 -9.37 5.65
N PRO A 4 -1.10 -8.68 4.57
CA PRO A 4 -1.76 -7.51 4.01
C PRO A 4 -3.26 -7.73 3.76
N GLU A 5 -3.61 -8.86 3.15
CA GLU A 5 -4.98 -9.21 2.82
C GLU A 5 -5.87 -9.25 4.07
N ARG A 6 -5.43 -9.95 5.12
CA ARG A 6 -6.18 -10.03 6.39
C ARG A 6 -6.36 -8.67 7.04
N VAL A 7 -5.31 -7.83 7.01
CA VAL A 7 -5.37 -6.48 7.57
C VAL A 7 -6.35 -5.62 6.78
N LEU A 8 -6.27 -5.59 5.45
CA LEU A 8 -7.17 -4.81 4.59
C LEU A 8 -8.63 -5.28 4.69
N ASN A 9 -8.86 -6.60 4.74
CA ASN A 9 -10.21 -7.15 4.92
C ASN A 9 -10.82 -6.72 6.26
N SER A 10 -10.03 -6.78 7.33
CA SER A 10 -10.48 -6.30 8.65
C SER A 10 -10.76 -4.80 8.64
N LEU A 11 -9.91 -3.98 8.02
CA LEU A 11 -10.17 -2.54 7.90
C LEU A 11 -11.44 -2.25 7.10
N SER A 12 -11.63 -2.95 5.98
CA SER A 12 -12.81 -2.81 5.12
C SER A 12 -14.10 -3.19 5.87
N GLU A 13 -14.08 -4.28 6.64
CA GLU A 13 -15.23 -4.71 7.44
C GLU A 13 -15.63 -3.67 8.48
N HIS A 14 -14.66 -3.15 9.24
CA HIS A 14 -14.92 -2.16 10.29
C HIS A 14 -15.26 -0.77 9.74
N SER A 15 -14.85 -0.44 8.51
CA SER A 15 -15.16 0.85 7.88
C SER A 15 -16.66 1.08 7.63
N LYS A 16 -17.48 0.02 7.71
CA LYS A 16 -18.94 0.09 7.60
C LYS A 16 -19.60 0.72 8.82
N ASP A 17 -18.91 0.71 9.96
CA ASP A 17 -19.40 1.31 11.20
C ASP A 17 -18.84 2.74 11.35
N ALA A 18 -19.74 3.72 11.26
CA ALA A 18 -19.39 5.13 11.38
C ALA A 18 -18.90 5.52 12.80
N SER A 19 -19.22 4.72 13.82
CA SER A 19 -18.74 4.91 15.18
C SER A 19 -17.36 4.30 15.42
N TYR A 20 -16.88 3.44 14.51
CA TYR A 20 -15.61 2.76 14.65
C TYR A 20 -14.45 3.70 14.37
N LYS A 21 -13.55 3.82 15.35
CA LYS A 21 -12.34 4.63 15.25
C LYS A 21 -11.13 3.74 15.02
N PHE A 22 -10.50 3.88 13.86
CA PHE A 22 -9.23 3.22 13.60
C PHE A 22 -8.11 3.83 14.43
N GLU A 23 -7.34 2.97 15.09
CA GLU A 23 -6.16 3.37 15.84
C GLU A 23 -4.89 2.79 15.24
N ARG A 24 -3.79 3.55 15.34
CA ARG A 24 -2.44 3.09 14.98
C ARG A 24 -2.29 2.59 13.55
N LEU A 25 -3.12 3.10 12.61
CA LEU A 25 -3.02 2.80 11.17
C LEU A 25 -1.62 3.04 10.61
N TYR A 26 -0.89 4.01 11.15
CA TYR A 26 0.49 4.30 10.77
C TYR A 26 1.41 3.07 10.84
N ARG A 27 1.11 2.07 11.67
CA ARG A 27 1.89 0.83 11.77
C ARG A 27 1.81 -0.03 10.52
N ILE A 28 0.71 0.07 9.78
CA ILE A 28 0.49 -0.67 8.53
C ILE A 28 1.45 -0.15 7.46
N LEU A 29 1.84 1.13 7.52
CA LEU A 29 2.81 1.75 6.61
C LEU A 29 4.22 1.16 6.75
N PHE A 30 4.51 0.43 7.82
CA PHE A 30 5.79 -0.26 8.00
C PHE A 30 5.76 -1.71 7.51
N ASN A 31 4.64 -2.15 6.91
CA ASN A 31 4.52 -3.48 6.34
C ASN A 31 4.99 -3.49 4.90
N GLU A 32 6.21 -3.95 4.64
CA GLU A 32 6.78 -4.09 3.30
C GLU A 32 5.87 -4.87 2.35
N GLU A 33 5.19 -5.92 2.84
CA GLU A 33 4.27 -6.72 2.05
C GLU A 33 3.07 -5.91 1.53
N MET A 34 2.64 -4.84 2.24
CA MET A 34 1.61 -3.93 1.72
C MET A 34 2.08 -3.22 0.46
N PHE A 35 3.35 -2.83 0.40
CA PHE A 35 3.93 -2.16 -0.76
C PHE A 35 4.07 -3.13 -1.95
N TYR A 36 4.39 -4.40 -1.70
CA TYR A 36 4.45 -5.41 -2.76
C TYR A 36 3.08 -5.62 -3.43
N VAL A 37 2.03 -5.77 -2.62
CA VAL A 37 0.66 -5.91 -3.12
C VAL A 37 0.21 -4.66 -3.89
N ALA A 38 0.54 -3.47 -3.37
CA ALA A 38 0.23 -2.21 -4.05
C ALA A 38 0.95 -2.11 -5.41
N TYR A 39 2.24 -2.42 -5.45
CA TYR A 39 3.03 -2.40 -6.68
C TYR A 39 2.46 -3.35 -7.73
N GLN A 40 2.19 -4.61 -7.38
CA GLN A 40 1.60 -5.59 -8.30
C GLN A 40 0.29 -5.09 -8.95
N ARG A 41 -0.53 -4.35 -8.20
CA ARG A 41 -1.79 -3.79 -8.71
C ARG A 41 -1.63 -2.56 -9.59
N ILE A 42 -0.58 -1.76 -9.38
CA ILE A 42 -0.39 -0.48 -10.08
C ILE A 42 0.53 -0.65 -11.29
N TYR A 43 1.51 -1.54 -11.22
CA TYR A 43 2.51 -1.76 -12.27
C TYR A 43 1.87 -2.03 -13.65
N ALA A 44 0.81 -2.82 -13.72
CA ALA A 44 0.16 -3.18 -14.98
C ALA A 44 -0.86 -2.15 -15.49
N LYS A 45 -1.09 -1.05 -14.78
CA LYS A 45 -2.09 -0.04 -15.15
C LYS A 45 -1.50 1.00 -16.10
N GLU A 46 -2.33 1.45 -17.04
CA GLU A 46 -2.03 2.62 -17.85
C GLU A 46 -1.78 3.83 -16.94
N GLY A 47 -0.66 4.52 -17.18
CA GLY A 47 -0.22 5.65 -16.34
C GLY A 47 0.85 5.31 -15.29
N ASN A 48 1.35 4.07 -15.21
CA ASN A 48 2.50 3.70 -14.36
C ASN A 48 3.79 4.53 -14.64
N MET A 49 3.90 5.10 -15.84
CA MET A 49 4.98 5.99 -16.24
C MET A 49 4.75 7.46 -15.89
N THR A 50 3.62 7.78 -15.24
CA THR A 50 3.37 9.15 -14.75
C THR A 50 4.32 9.43 -13.60
N LYS A 51 5.06 10.53 -13.69
CA LYS A 51 5.98 10.94 -12.64
C LYS A 51 5.21 11.33 -11.38
N GLY A 52 5.65 10.79 -10.25
CA GLY A 52 5.19 11.23 -8.93
C GLY A 52 5.71 12.61 -8.57
N SER A 53 5.34 13.09 -7.39
CA SER A 53 5.85 14.34 -6.82
C SER A 53 7.38 14.34 -6.59
N ASP A 54 7.99 13.16 -6.51
CA ASP A 54 9.44 12.95 -6.42
C ASP A 54 10.13 12.93 -7.81
N GLY A 55 9.38 13.17 -8.89
CA GLY A 55 9.87 13.14 -10.26
C GLY A 55 10.17 11.74 -10.81
N GLN A 56 9.96 10.69 -10.02
CA GLN A 56 10.23 9.30 -10.39
C GLN A 56 8.96 8.59 -10.89
N THR A 57 9.14 7.56 -11.70
CA THR A 57 8.07 6.69 -12.19
C THR A 57 8.03 5.38 -11.40
N ILE A 58 6.94 4.62 -11.58
CA ILE A 58 6.76 3.30 -10.96
C ILE A 58 7.55 2.21 -11.73
N ASP A 59 7.93 2.46 -12.98
CA ASP A 59 8.67 1.52 -13.84
C ASP A 59 10.05 1.12 -13.27
N ASN A 60 10.67 1.99 -12.47
CA ASN A 60 11.93 1.73 -11.77
C ASN A 60 11.75 1.29 -10.30
N MET A 61 10.57 0.76 -9.94
CA MET A 61 10.38 0.24 -8.59
C MET A 61 11.18 -1.05 -8.40
N SER A 62 11.83 -1.19 -7.25
CA SER A 62 12.60 -2.37 -6.87
C SER A 62 12.46 -2.63 -5.38
N LEU A 63 12.75 -3.86 -4.93
CA LEU A 63 12.80 -4.19 -3.50
C LEU A 63 13.71 -3.23 -2.74
N LYS A 64 14.88 -2.90 -3.31
CA LYS A 64 15.82 -1.92 -2.75
C LYS A 64 15.23 -0.52 -2.55
N ARG A 65 14.25 -0.11 -3.37
CA ARG A 65 13.56 1.19 -3.22
C ARG A 65 12.44 1.12 -2.18
N ILE A 66 11.89 -0.06 -1.94
CA ILE A 66 10.84 -0.29 -0.92
C ILE A 66 11.47 -0.42 0.48
N GLU A 67 12.65 -1.01 0.56
CA GLU A 67 13.41 -1.22 1.82
C GLU A 67 14.21 0.02 2.28
N LYS A 68 14.27 1.09 1.47
CA LYS A 68 15.07 2.29 1.73
C LYS A 68 14.25 3.39 2.39
#